data_AF-A0A8T6L7C7-F1
#
_entry.id   AF-A0A8T6L7C7-F1
#
_cell.length_a   1.000
_cell.length_b   1.000
_cell.length_c   1.000
_cell.angle_alpha   90.00
_cell.angle_beta   90.00
_cell.angle_gamma   90.00
#
_symmetry.space_group_name_H-M   'P 1'
#
loop_
_entity.id
_entity.type
_entity.pdbx_description
1 polymer ?
#
loop_
_entity_poly.entity_id
_entity_poly.type
_entity_poly.pdbx_seq_one_letter_code
_entity_poly.pdbx_strand_id
1 'polypeptide(L)'
;MASSMLDSLIELELLWTRLEASPAWLQAQVFNEAMLWQGVGLVAIAGAAWPLTRLLRPLIKARMGSERPDSKFAQFSASAFRLLPVIVFLLLTWLSIGVVTRLDPTARIHLLDIVASLLGAWVLIALLSSFVANRLLAKLLFVIVWFIAALNILGVLDDAIAVLDAMAIPLGANRLSMLTLINGGMLLIVLLWLAVFLSGLLQSRLRDMADLSPRAQVLLGKAARFIMIALAVIIALSSVGTNFAALAVFTGALGVGIGIGLQQQVSNLLSGLFLLLDKSIKPGDVIEVGDTFGWV
;
A
#
# COMPACT_ATOMS: atom_id res chain seq x y z
N MET A 1 31.30 11.22 -10.64
CA MET A 1 30.44 12.32 -11.11
C MET A 1 30.48 12.44 -12.63
N ALA A 2 31.66 12.49 -13.28
CA ALA A 2 31.74 12.48 -14.74
C ALA A 2 31.24 11.16 -15.38
N SER A 3 31.56 9.99 -14.79
CA SER A 3 31.09 8.69 -15.27
C SER A 3 29.57 8.53 -15.19
N SER A 4 28.97 8.86 -14.04
CA SER A 4 27.52 8.78 -13.83
C SER A 4 26.72 9.71 -14.74
N MET A 5 27.28 10.88 -15.10
CA MET A 5 26.65 11.76 -16.07
C MET A 5 26.72 11.17 -17.49
N LEU A 6 27.84 10.54 -17.85
CA LEU A 6 28.02 9.91 -19.15
C LEU A 6 27.08 8.69 -19.31
N ASP A 7 26.93 7.88 -18.26
CA ASP A 7 25.98 6.76 -18.24
C ASP A 7 24.54 7.24 -18.40
N SER A 8 24.15 8.32 -17.71
CA SER A 8 22.80 8.89 -17.85
C SER A 8 22.52 9.42 -19.26
N LEU A 9 23.53 9.97 -19.94
CA LEU A 9 23.39 10.47 -21.31
C LEU A 9 23.22 9.34 -22.32
N ILE A 10 23.94 8.21 -22.13
CA ILE A 10 23.80 7.02 -22.99
C ILE A 10 22.38 6.45 -22.86
N GLU A 11 21.88 6.26 -21.64
CA GLU A 11 20.52 5.73 -21.41
C GLU A 11 19.45 6.66 -21.99
N LEU A 12 19.65 7.98 -21.89
CA LEU A 12 18.77 8.98 -22.50
C LEU A 12 18.75 8.88 -24.04
N GLU A 13 19.90 8.65 -24.67
CA GLU A 13 20.02 8.49 -26.11
C GLU A 13 19.35 7.20 -26.60
N LEU A 14 19.49 6.10 -25.85
CA LEU A 14 18.79 4.84 -26.12
C LEU A 14 17.27 5.00 -26.02
N LEU A 15 16.79 5.67 -24.97
CA LEU A 15 15.38 5.98 -24.77
C LEU A 15 14.85 6.86 -25.92
N TRP A 16 15.59 7.88 -26.32
CA TRP A 16 15.22 8.76 -27.42
C TRP A 16 15.10 7.99 -28.75
N THR A 17 16.07 7.14 -29.06
CA THR A 17 16.08 6.31 -30.27
C THR A 17 14.87 5.39 -30.34
N ARG A 18 14.49 4.75 -29.23
CA ARG A 18 13.29 3.90 -29.17
C ARG A 18 11.99 4.68 -29.31
N LEU A 19 11.92 5.88 -28.73
CA LEU A 19 10.75 6.75 -28.88
C LEU A 19 10.55 7.17 -30.33
N GLU A 20 11.62 7.50 -31.06
CA GLU A 20 11.54 7.83 -32.48
C GLU A 20 11.07 6.64 -33.34
N ALA A 21 11.46 5.42 -32.99
CA ALA A 21 11.04 4.20 -33.69
C ALA A 21 9.61 3.74 -33.34
N SER A 22 9.01 4.27 -32.27
CA SER A 22 7.71 3.83 -31.74
C SER A 22 6.53 3.91 -32.73
N PRO A 23 6.41 4.90 -33.64
CA PRO A 23 5.26 4.98 -34.56
C PRO A 23 5.24 3.86 -35.60
N ALA A 24 6.42 3.48 -36.13
CA ALA A 24 6.55 2.40 -37.10
C ALA A 24 6.27 1.03 -36.46
N TRP A 25 6.73 0.83 -35.23
CA TRP A 25 6.43 -0.34 -34.44
C TRP A 25 4.92 -0.47 -34.12
N LEU A 26 4.27 0.64 -33.74
CA LEU A 26 2.82 0.67 -33.50
C LEU A 26 2.05 0.24 -34.74
N GLN A 27 2.40 0.75 -35.93
CA GLN A 27 1.73 0.35 -37.17
C GLN A 27 1.93 -1.15 -37.48
N ALA A 28 3.13 -1.69 -37.29
CA ALA A 28 3.42 -3.10 -37.54
C ALA A 28 2.69 -4.06 -36.56
N GLN A 29 2.41 -3.59 -35.35
CA GLN A 29 1.81 -4.41 -34.29
C GLN A 29 0.28 -4.26 -34.21
N VAL A 30 -0.26 -3.08 -34.54
CA VAL A 30 -1.70 -2.77 -34.46
C VAL A 30 -2.49 -3.26 -35.68
N PHE A 31 -1.88 -3.30 -36.87
CA PHE A 31 -2.55 -3.70 -38.13
C PHE A 31 -2.21 -5.12 -38.57
N ASN A 32 -2.35 -6.11 -37.67
CA ASN A 32 -2.07 -7.52 -37.97
C ASN A 32 -3.30 -8.40 -37.70
N GLU A 33 -3.45 -9.53 -38.40
CA GLU A 33 -4.49 -10.55 -38.18
C GLU A 33 -4.52 -11.05 -36.72
N ALA A 34 -3.37 -11.09 -36.05
CA ALA A 34 -3.27 -11.43 -34.63
C ALA A 34 -4.05 -10.45 -33.72
N MET A 35 -4.21 -9.20 -34.13
CA MET A 35 -4.98 -8.18 -33.39
C MET A 35 -6.47 -8.52 -33.37
N LEU A 36 -7.01 -9.03 -34.49
CA LEU A 36 -8.43 -9.40 -34.59
C LEU A 36 -8.77 -10.52 -33.62
N TRP A 37 -7.94 -11.57 -33.57
CA TRP A 37 -8.12 -12.68 -32.63
C TRP A 37 -7.97 -12.25 -31.17
N GLN A 38 -7.03 -11.35 -30.86
CA GLN A 38 -6.93 -10.76 -29.52
C GLN A 38 -8.15 -9.92 -29.16
N GLY A 39 -8.70 -9.16 -30.11
CA GLY A 39 -9.93 -8.40 -29.92
C GLY A 39 -11.12 -9.30 -29.61
N VAL A 40 -11.30 -10.39 -30.37
CA VAL A 40 -12.33 -11.41 -30.09
C VAL A 40 -12.10 -12.04 -28.72
N GLY A 41 -10.87 -12.38 -28.37
CA GLY A 41 -10.50 -12.88 -27.04
C GLY A 41 -10.89 -11.91 -25.93
N LEU A 42 -10.60 -10.62 -26.07
CA LEU A 42 -10.99 -9.58 -25.13
C LEU A 42 -12.51 -9.44 -24.98
N VAL A 43 -13.27 -9.51 -26.07
CA VAL A 43 -14.74 -9.52 -26.01
C VAL A 43 -15.24 -10.75 -25.26
N ALA A 44 -14.66 -11.92 -25.49
CA ALA A 44 -15.00 -13.13 -24.75
C ALA A 44 -14.66 -13.00 -23.25
N ILE A 45 -13.51 -12.44 -22.90
CA ILE A 45 -13.09 -12.16 -21.51
C ILE A 45 -14.06 -11.17 -20.85
N ALA A 46 -14.46 -10.10 -21.55
CA ALA A 46 -15.43 -9.13 -21.05
C ALA A 46 -16.81 -9.78 -20.84
N GLY A 47 -17.23 -10.62 -21.79
CA GLY A 47 -18.44 -11.42 -21.70
C GLY A 47 -18.44 -12.39 -20.52
N ALA A 48 -17.30 -12.99 -20.19
CA ALA A 48 -17.13 -13.86 -19.02
C ALA A 48 -17.01 -13.07 -17.69
N ALA A 49 -16.46 -11.86 -17.72
CA ALA A 49 -16.33 -11.01 -16.54
C ALA A 49 -17.71 -10.60 -15.98
N TRP A 50 -18.69 -10.35 -16.84
CA TRP A 50 -20.04 -9.94 -16.44
C TRP A 50 -20.78 -10.97 -15.55
N PRO A 51 -20.95 -12.25 -15.93
CA PRO A 51 -21.59 -13.26 -15.07
C PRO A 51 -20.76 -13.59 -13.84
N LEU A 52 -19.43 -13.64 -13.95
CA LEU A 52 -18.55 -13.88 -12.80
C LEU A 52 -18.70 -12.76 -11.75
N THR A 53 -18.77 -11.51 -12.20
CA THR A 53 -19.05 -10.38 -11.31
C THR A 53 -20.41 -10.50 -10.66
N ARG A 54 -21.44 -10.91 -11.39
CA ARG A 54 -22.79 -11.12 -10.85
C ARG A 54 -22.82 -12.21 -9.76
N LEU A 55 -22.00 -13.24 -9.90
CA LEU A 55 -21.84 -14.31 -8.90
C LEU A 55 -21.07 -13.84 -7.65
N LEU A 56 -20.00 -13.05 -7.82
CA LEU A 56 -19.19 -12.55 -6.71
C LEU A 56 -19.88 -11.42 -5.93
N ARG A 57 -20.73 -10.63 -6.60
CA ARG A 57 -21.42 -9.48 -6.00
C ARG A 57 -22.19 -9.79 -4.72
N PRO A 58 -23.05 -10.84 -4.63
CA PRO A 58 -23.74 -11.19 -3.39
C PRO A 58 -22.79 -11.66 -2.28
N LEU A 59 -21.73 -12.40 -2.62
CA LEU A 59 -20.74 -12.88 -1.63
C LEU A 59 -19.97 -11.73 -0.99
N ILE A 60 -19.55 -10.76 -1.81
CA ILE A 60 -18.85 -9.56 -1.35
C ILE A 60 -19.82 -8.68 -0.56
N LYS A 61 -21.06 -8.48 -1.04
CA LYS A 61 -22.07 -7.70 -0.32
C LYS A 61 -22.45 -8.33 1.03
N ALA A 62 -22.48 -9.64 1.15
CA ALA A 62 -22.74 -10.32 2.42
C ALA A 62 -21.61 -10.11 3.45
N ARG A 63 -20.36 -9.95 2.98
CA ARG A 63 -19.20 -9.62 3.84
C ARG A 63 -19.06 -8.14 4.13
N MET A 64 -19.50 -7.28 3.22
CA MET A 64 -19.71 -5.86 3.46
C MET A 64 -20.99 -5.71 4.27
N GLY A 65 -20.94 -6.09 5.56
CA GLY A 65 -22.03 -5.87 6.51
C GLY A 65 -22.41 -4.39 6.62
N SER A 66 -23.32 -4.05 7.53
CA SER A 66 -23.84 -2.70 7.78
C SER A 66 -22.80 -1.75 8.39
N GLU A 67 -21.61 -1.69 7.81
CA GLU A 67 -20.57 -0.78 8.22
C GLU A 67 -21.09 0.64 8.11
N ARG A 68 -20.86 1.41 9.17
CA ARG A 68 -21.39 2.76 9.28
C ARG A 68 -20.87 3.60 8.09
N PRO A 69 -21.75 4.32 7.37
CA PRO A 69 -21.43 4.99 6.10
C PRO A 69 -20.32 6.04 6.19
N ASP A 70 -19.95 6.48 7.39
CA ASP A 70 -19.05 7.62 7.61
C ASP A 70 -17.56 7.23 7.78
N SER A 71 -17.22 5.94 7.72
CA SER A 71 -15.82 5.51 7.80
C SER A 71 -15.13 5.57 6.43
N LYS A 72 -13.84 5.94 6.39
CA LYS A 72 -13.03 5.88 5.16
C LYS A 72 -12.99 4.47 4.54
N PHE A 73 -13.14 3.44 5.36
CA PHE A 73 -13.24 2.06 4.92
C PHE A 73 -14.52 1.81 4.10
N ALA A 74 -15.66 2.35 4.54
CA ALA A 74 -16.92 2.23 3.79
C ALA A 74 -16.84 2.92 2.41
N GLN A 75 -16.15 4.06 2.32
CA GLN A 75 -15.92 4.75 1.03
C GLN A 75 -15.04 3.93 0.08
N PHE A 76 -14.01 3.25 0.63
CA PHE A 76 -13.15 2.35 -0.13
C PHE A 76 -13.87 1.10 -0.61
N SER A 77 -14.54 0.40 0.30
CA SER A 77 -15.25 -0.84 -0.02
C SER A 77 -16.35 -0.57 -1.05
N ALA A 78 -17.04 0.57 -0.94
CA ALA A 78 -17.99 1.03 -1.96
C ALA A 78 -17.33 1.32 -3.32
N SER A 79 -16.15 1.95 -3.34
CA SER A 79 -15.39 2.21 -4.57
C SER A 79 -14.89 0.92 -5.21
N ALA A 80 -14.29 0.02 -4.43
CA ALA A 80 -13.84 -1.30 -4.88
C ALA A 80 -15.01 -2.15 -5.40
N PHE A 81 -16.16 -2.11 -4.73
CA PHE A 81 -17.36 -2.81 -5.16
C PHE A 81 -17.95 -2.23 -6.47
N ARG A 82 -17.89 -0.92 -6.66
CA ARG A 82 -18.28 -0.27 -7.93
C ARG A 82 -17.36 -0.69 -9.06
N LEU A 83 -16.07 -0.85 -8.78
CA LEU A 83 -15.04 -1.27 -9.74
C LEU A 83 -14.98 -2.79 -9.93
N LEU A 84 -15.76 -3.57 -9.18
CA LEU A 84 -15.72 -5.04 -9.22
C LEU A 84 -15.77 -5.62 -10.65
N PRO A 85 -16.63 -5.15 -11.58
CA PRO A 85 -16.62 -5.65 -12.96
C PRO A 85 -15.28 -5.42 -13.68
N VAL A 86 -14.68 -4.25 -13.47
CA VAL A 86 -13.41 -3.85 -14.07
C VAL A 86 -12.25 -4.63 -13.46
N ILE A 87 -12.27 -4.83 -12.13
CA ILE A 87 -11.29 -5.65 -11.41
C ILE A 87 -11.34 -7.10 -11.90
N VAL A 88 -12.54 -7.68 -12.01
CA VAL A 88 -12.71 -9.05 -12.54
C VAL A 88 -12.23 -9.13 -13.99
N PHE A 89 -12.56 -8.14 -14.82
CA PHE A 89 -12.11 -8.08 -16.22
C PHE A 89 -10.58 -8.00 -16.32
N LEU A 90 -9.94 -7.16 -15.50
CA LEU A 90 -8.48 -7.05 -15.40
C LEU A 90 -7.85 -8.39 -14.96
N LEU A 91 -8.39 -9.03 -13.92
CA LEU A 91 -7.87 -10.30 -13.42
C LEU A 91 -7.97 -11.43 -14.46
N LEU A 92 -9.09 -11.49 -15.20
CA LEU A 92 -9.26 -12.46 -16.27
C LEU A 92 -8.33 -12.16 -17.47
N THR A 93 -8.05 -10.87 -17.74
CA THR A 93 -7.09 -10.48 -18.77
C THR A 93 -5.68 -10.93 -18.40
N TRP A 94 -5.24 -10.69 -17.16
CA TRP A 94 -3.96 -11.20 -16.64
C TRP A 94 -3.88 -12.73 -16.63
N LEU A 95 -4.96 -13.41 -16.26
CA LEU A 95 -5.05 -14.86 -16.34
C LEU A 95 -4.87 -15.32 -17.79
N SER A 96 -5.54 -14.68 -18.75
CA SER A 96 -5.43 -14.98 -20.17
C SER A 96 -4.01 -14.76 -20.69
N ILE A 97 -3.36 -13.64 -20.34
CA ILE A 97 -1.95 -13.38 -20.67
C ILE A 97 -1.07 -14.50 -20.12
N GLY A 98 -1.24 -14.86 -18.85
CA GLY A 98 -0.47 -15.91 -18.19
C GLY A 98 -0.70 -17.33 -18.75
N VAL A 99 -1.87 -17.59 -19.34
CA VAL A 99 -2.17 -18.84 -20.05
C VAL A 99 -1.55 -18.83 -21.45
N VAL A 100 -1.75 -17.76 -22.23
CA VAL A 100 -1.25 -17.66 -23.61
C VAL A 100 0.28 -17.74 -23.64
N THR A 101 0.97 -16.98 -22.78
CA THR A 101 2.44 -16.99 -22.69
C THR A 101 3.04 -18.32 -22.25
N ARG A 102 2.28 -19.14 -21.52
CA ARG A 102 2.71 -20.50 -21.13
C ARG A 102 2.50 -21.51 -22.25
N LEU A 103 1.46 -21.34 -23.06
CA LEU A 103 1.13 -22.23 -24.16
C LEU A 103 1.98 -21.94 -25.40
N ASP A 104 2.18 -20.65 -25.71
CA ASP A 104 3.00 -20.18 -26.81
C ASP A 104 3.80 -18.95 -26.36
N PRO A 105 5.09 -19.13 -26.00
CA PRO A 105 5.98 -18.03 -25.63
C PRO A 105 6.24 -17.02 -26.75
N THR A 106 5.97 -17.38 -28.01
CA THR A 106 6.15 -16.49 -29.18
C THR A 106 4.87 -15.76 -29.58
N ALA A 107 3.76 -16.02 -28.87
CA ALA A 107 2.49 -15.37 -29.13
C ALA A 107 2.60 -13.86 -28.95
N ARG A 108 2.12 -13.12 -29.95
CA ARG A 108 2.03 -11.66 -29.88
C ARG A 108 0.80 -11.29 -29.04
N ILE A 109 1.01 -10.81 -27.82
CA ILE A 109 -0.06 -10.48 -26.85
C ILE A 109 -0.27 -8.97 -26.64
N HIS A 110 0.22 -8.16 -27.57
CA HIS A 110 0.35 -6.72 -27.37
C HIS A 110 -0.96 -5.99 -27.03
N LEU A 111 -2.08 -6.38 -27.64
CA LEU A 111 -3.39 -5.76 -27.33
C LEU A 111 -3.86 -6.11 -25.91
N LEU A 112 -3.63 -7.36 -25.47
CA LEU A 112 -3.93 -7.79 -24.10
C LEU A 112 -3.11 -7.01 -23.09
N ASP A 113 -1.81 -6.78 -23.36
CA ASP A 113 -0.93 -5.99 -22.50
C ASP A 113 -1.36 -4.52 -22.42
N ILE A 114 -1.71 -3.90 -23.55
CA ILE A 114 -2.26 -2.53 -23.58
C ILE A 114 -3.52 -2.46 -22.73
N VAL A 115 -4.49 -3.35 -22.98
CA VAL A 115 -5.77 -3.33 -22.25
C VAL A 115 -5.56 -3.59 -20.77
N ALA A 116 -4.71 -4.54 -20.40
CA ALA A 116 -4.36 -4.80 -19.00
C ALA A 116 -3.71 -3.57 -18.33
N SER A 117 -2.79 -2.89 -19.03
CA SER A 117 -2.13 -1.67 -18.53
C SER A 117 -3.13 -0.54 -18.30
N LEU A 118 -4.04 -0.29 -19.27
CA LEU A 118 -5.09 0.73 -19.18
C LEU A 118 -6.09 0.45 -18.07
N LEU A 119 -6.57 -0.80 -17.96
CA LEU A 119 -7.48 -1.22 -16.91
C LEU A 119 -6.82 -1.14 -15.54
N GLY A 120 -5.56 -1.59 -15.43
CA GLY A 120 -4.76 -1.49 -14.22
C GLY A 120 -4.60 -0.04 -13.77
N ALA A 121 -4.25 0.86 -14.69
CA ALA A 121 -4.16 2.29 -14.45
C ALA A 121 -5.49 2.87 -13.96
N TRP A 122 -6.60 2.57 -14.62
CA TRP A 122 -7.93 3.04 -14.23
C TRP A 122 -8.33 2.55 -12.83
N VAL A 123 -8.18 1.24 -12.55
CA VAL A 123 -8.49 0.66 -11.24
C VAL A 123 -7.61 1.28 -10.17
N LEU A 124 -6.31 1.41 -10.42
CA LEU A 124 -5.37 2.01 -9.48
C LEU A 124 -5.74 3.46 -9.14
N ILE A 125 -6.02 4.29 -10.15
CA ILE A 125 -6.47 5.67 -9.95
C ILE A 125 -7.79 5.73 -9.20
N ALA A 126 -8.77 4.90 -9.57
CA ALA A 126 -10.09 4.93 -8.96
C ALA A 126 -10.05 4.48 -7.48
N LEU A 127 -9.20 3.50 -7.15
CA LEU A 127 -8.97 3.10 -5.76
C LEU A 127 -8.20 4.18 -4.98
N LEU A 128 -7.10 4.71 -5.51
CA LEU A 128 -6.30 5.74 -4.84
C LEU A 128 -7.08 7.04 -4.63
N SER A 129 -7.80 7.51 -5.67
CA SER A 129 -8.59 8.74 -5.61
C SER A 129 -9.71 8.69 -4.58
N SER A 130 -10.24 7.50 -4.26
CA SER A 130 -11.26 7.34 -3.22
C SER A 130 -10.80 7.76 -1.81
N PHE A 131 -9.49 7.86 -1.57
CA PHE A 131 -8.92 8.26 -0.28
C PHE A 131 -8.26 9.63 -0.28
N VAL A 132 -7.92 10.13 -1.47
CA VAL A 132 -7.21 11.39 -1.62
C VAL A 132 -8.23 12.52 -1.60
N ALA A 133 -8.41 13.14 -0.43
CA ALA A 133 -9.32 14.26 -0.26
C ALA A 133 -8.91 15.50 -1.09
N ASN A 134 -7.62 15.64 -1.40
CA ASN A 134 -7.09 16.78 -2.15
C ASN A 134 -7.14 16.55 -3.67
N ARG A 135 -7.91 17.37 -4.38
CA ARG A 135 -8.03 17.33 -5.85
C ARG A 135 -6.68 17.41 -6.57
N LEU A 136 -5.73 18.18 -6.04
CA LEU A 136 -4.41 18.35 -6.65
C LEU A 136 -3.61 17.05 -6.63
N LEU A 137 -3.58 16.36 -5.49
CA LEU A 137 -2.91 15.07 -5.36
C LEU A 137 -3.57 14.01 -6.24
N ALA A 138 -4.89 13.98 -6.32
CA ALA A 138 -5.60 13.06 -7.22
C ALA A 138 -5.27 13.32 -8.70
N LYS A 139 -5.14 14.59 -9.10
CA LYS A 139 -4.72 14.98 -10.45
C LYS A 139 -3.27 14.58 -10.75
N LEU A 140 -2.36 14.76 -9.80
CA LEU A 140 -0.96 14.31 -9.95
C LEU A 140 -0.88 12.80 -10.10
N LEU A 141 -1.60 12.04 -9.26
CA LEU A 141 -1.67 10.58 -9.38
C LEU A 141 -2.22 10.15 -10.74
N PHE A 142 -3.28 10.81 -11.23
CA PHE A 142 -3.81 10.56 -12.56
C PHE A 142 -2.72 10.75 -13.62
N VAL A 143 -2.04 11.90 -13.64
CA VAL A 143 -0.99 12.20 -14.62
C VAL A 143 0.15 11.18 -14.54
N ILE A 144 0.63 10.87 -13.34
CA ILE A 144 1.74 9.92 -13.12
C ILE A 144 1.36 8.53 -13.61
N VAL A 145 0.20 8.01 -13.20
CA VAL A 145 -0.22 6.65 -13.56
C VAL A 145 -0.46 6.53 -15.07
N TRP A 146 -1.06 7.54 -15.70
CA TRP A 146 -1.23 7.55 -17.16
C TRP A 146 0.08 7.71 -17.91
N PHE A 147 1.02 8.49 -17.38
CA PHE A 147 2.36 8.61 -17.96
C PHE A 147 3.11 7.27 -17.91
N ILE A 148 3.08 6.57 -16.77
CA ILE A 148 3.66 5.22 -16.62
C ILE A 148 2.99 4.23 -17.59
N ALA A 149 1.66 4.25 -17.68
CA ALA A 149 0.93 3.39 -18.61
C ALA A 149 1.32 3.69 -20.08
N ALA A 150 1.48 4.97 -20.43
CA ALA A 150 1.92 5.38 -21.76
C ALA A 150 3.34 4.86 -22.06
N LEU A 151 4.30 5.02 -21.14
CA LEU A 151 5.66 4.49 -21.30
C LEU A 151 5.66 2.96 -21.44
N ASN A 152 4.81 2.28 -20.68
CA ASN A 152 4.64 0.82 -20.78
C ASN A 152 4.09 0.40 -22.14
N ILE A 153 3.06 1.09 -22.63
CA ILE A 153 2.46 0.84 -23.95
C ILE A 153 3.46 1.09 -25.08
N LEU A 154 4.28 2.13 -24.95
CA LEU A 154 5.36 2.45 -25.90
C LEU A 154 6.55 1.49 -25.81
N GLY A 155 6.59 0.60 -24.80
CA GLY A 155 7.67 -0.37 -24.62
C GLY A 155 9.01 0.23 -24.20
N VAL A 156 8.99 1.45 -23.65
CA VAL A 156 10.18 2.21 -23.20
C VAL A 156 10.20 2.43 -21.69
N LEU A 157 9.29 1.77 -20.95
CA LEU A 157 9.22 1.90 -19.50
C LEU A 157 10.52 1.43 -18.84
N ASP A 158 11.08 0.31 -19.29
CA ASP A 158 12.34 -0.21 -18.72
C ASP A 158 13.52 0.73 -18.98
N ASP A 159 13.59 1.33 -20.17
CA ASP A 159 14.61 2.35 -20.49
C ASP A 159 14.44 3.59 -19.61
N ALA A 160 13.19 4.04 -19.39
CA ALA A 160 12.90 5.18 -18.51
C ALA A 160 13.28 4.87 -17.04
N ILE A 161 13.05 3.64 -16.58
CA ILE A 161 13.49 3.17 -15.26
C ILE A 161 15.02 3.16 -15.19
N ALA A 162 15.72 2.70 -16.23
CA ALA A 162 17.17 2.69 -16.31
C ALA A 162 17.77 4.11 -16.24
N VAL A 163 17.20 5.07 -16.99
CA VAL A 163 17.58 6.49 -16.90
C VAL A 163 17.44 7.01 -15.47
N LEU A 164 16.31 6.74 -14.82
CA LEU A 164 16.07 7.19 -13.43
C LEU A 164 17.02 6.51 -12.43
N ASP A 165 17.44 5.27 -12.67
CA ASP A 165 18.42 4.59 -11.83
C ASP A 165 19.86 5.09 -12.06
N ALA A 166 20.20 5.41 -13.31
CA ALA A 166 21.50 5.98 -13.69
C ALA A 166 21.70 7.38 -13.11
N MET A 167 20.62 8.16 -12.91
CA MET A 167 20.62 9.43 -12.20
C MET A 167 20.83 9.22 -10.68
N ALA A 168 22.02 8.78 -10.29
CA ALA A 168 22.39 8.46 -8.93
C ALA A 168 23.49 9.36 -8.35
N ILE A 169 23.32 9.70 -7.07
CA ILE A 169 24.32 10.40 -6.27
C ILE A 169 24.86 9.41 -5.23
N PRO A 170 26.19 9.24 -5.13
CA PRO A 170 26.78 8.40 -4.08
C PRO A 170 26.58 9.06 -2.70
N LEU A 171 26.03 8.29 -1.75
CA LEU A 171 25.80 8.70 -0.36
C LEU A 171 26.42 7.68 0.60
N GLY A 172 27.69 7.93 0.98
CA GLY A 172 28.43 7.02 1.85
C GLY A 172 28.62 5.66 1.19
N ALA A 173 28.04 4.61 1.79
CA ALA A 173 28.09 3.25 1.26
C ALA A 173 26.97 2.91 0.26
N ASN A 174 25.95 3.77 0.13
CA ASN A 174 24.78 3.50 -0.71
C ASN A 174 24.70 4.46 -1.89
N ARG A 175 24.09 4.01 -3.00
CA ARG A 175 23.73 4.89 -4.12
C ARG A 175 22.30 5.38 -3.93
N LEU A 176 22.07 6.68 -4.04
CA LEU A 176 20.73 7.25 -4.05
C LEU A 176 20.41 7.67 -5.47
N SER A 177 19.65 6.82 -6.17
CA SER A 177 19.13 7.12 -7.49
C SER A 177 17.80 7.87 -7.44
N MET A 178 17.48 8.60 -8.50
CA MET A 178 16.17 9.24 -8.65
C MET A 178 15.05 8.19 -8.61
N LEU A 179 15.31 7.00 -9.16
CA LEU A 179 14.41 5.84 -9.04
C LEU A 179 14.18 5.43 -7.58
N THR A 180 15.24 5.36 -6.77
CA THR A 180 15.14 5.00 -5.34
C THR A 180 14.31 6.04 -4.56
N LEU A 181 14.48 7.32 -4.86
CA LEU A 181 13.69 8.39 -4.24
C LEU A 181 12.21 8.30 -4.62
N ILE A 182 11.89 8.07 -5.90
CA ILE A 182 10.52 7.91 -6.38
C ILE A 182 9.89 6.67 -5.73
N ASN A 183 10.56 5.53 -5.75
CA ASN A 183 10.08 4.28 -5.17
C ASN A 183 9.88 4.41 -3.64
N GLY A 184 10.82 5.02 -2.93
CA GLY A 184 10.71 5.27 -1.50
C GLY A 184 9.55 6.22 -1.16
N GLY A 185 9.34 7.27 -1.97
CA GLY A 185 8.21 8.19 -1.84
C GLY A 185 6.87 7.49 -2.12
N MET A 186 6.79 6.68 -3.16
CA MET A 186 5.59 5.88 -3.46
C MET A 186 5.29 4.88 -2.35
N LEU A 187 6.31 4.16 -1.86
CA LEU A 187 6.16 3.23 -0.74
C LEU A 187 5.68 3.97 0.52
N LEU A 188 6.22 5.16 0.81
CA LEU A 188 5.76 6.00 1.92
C LEU A 188 4.29 6.35 1.79
N ILE A 189 3.84 6.79 0.62
CA ILE A 189 2.43 7.12 0.36
C ILE A 189 1.54 5.90 0.61
N VAL A 190 1.93 4.72 0.09
CA VAL A 190 1.18 3.47 0.26
C VAL A 190 1.13 3.04 1.72
N LEU A 191 2.26 3.09 2.44
CA LEU A 191 2.33 2.69 3.85
C LEU A 191 1.57 3.66 4.76
N LEU A 192 1.65 4.97 4.51
CA LEU A 192 0.85 5.97 5.24
C LEU A 192 -0.64 5.76 4.99
N TRP A 193 -1.02 5.47 3.74
CA TRP A 193 -2.39 5.10 3.40
C TRP A 193 -2.83 3.86 4.18
N LEU A 194 -2.02 2.80 4.18
CA LEU A 194 -2.31 1.55 4.90
C LEU A 194 -2.42 1.78 6.40
N ALA A 195 -1.53 2.59 6.99
CA ALA A 195 -1.57 2.95 8.40
C ALA A 195 -2.86 3.69 8.77
N VAL A 196 -3.27 4.68 7.97
CA VAL A 196 -4.53 5.40 8.20
C VAL A 196 -5.72 4.46 8.06
N PHE A 197 -5.71 3.58 7.06
CA PHE A 197 -6.75 2.59 6.82
C PHE A 197 -6.90 1.60 8.00
N LEU A 198 -5.80 0.95 8.39
CA LEU A 198 -5.77 -0.01 9.49
C LEU A 198 -6.12 0.66 10.83
N SER A 199 -5.68 1.90 11.05
CA SER A 199 -6.05 2.65 12.26
C SER A 199 -7.54 2.97 12.33
N GLY A 200 -8.17 3.22 11.17
CA GLY A 200 -9.62 3.42 11.07
C GLY A 200 -10.39 2.14 11.41
N LEU A 201 -9.93 0.99 10.92
CA LEU A 201 -10.50 -0.32 11.26
C LEU A 201 -10.39 -0.62 12.75
N LEU A 202 -9.21 -0.40 13.32
CA LEU A 202 -8.98 -0.59 14.76
C LEU A 202 -9.82 0.37 15.60
N GLN A 203 -9.95 1.63 15.19
CA GLN A 203 -10.79 2.61 15.88
C GLN A 203 -12.26 2.19 15.90
N SER A 204 -12.78 1.62 14.81
CA SER A 204 -14.14 1.08 14.77
C SER A 204 -14.29 -0.08 15.74
N ARG A 205 -13.35 -1.04 15.74
CA ARG A 205 -13.36 -2.16 16.69
C ARG A 205 -13.32 -1.70 18.14
N LEU A 206 -12.47 -0.73 18.47
CA LEU A 206 -12.38 -0.17 19.82
C LEU A 206 -13.69 0.48 20.29
N ARG A 207 -14.46 1.11 19.38
CA ARG A 207 -15.75 1.74 19.72
C ARG A 207 -16.84 0.73 20.06
N ASP A 208 -16.74 -0.48 19.51
CA ASP A 208 -17.71 -1.55 19.75
C ASP A 208 -17.40 -2.34 21.05
N MET A 209 -16.26 -2.07 21.70
CA MET A 209 -15.90 -2.69 22.98
C MET A 209 -16.61 -1.95 24.13
N ALA A 210 -17.64 -2.59 24.69
CA ALA A 210 -18.44 -2.05 25.79
C ALA A 210 -17.65 -1.84 27.09
N ASP A 211 -16.59 -2.62 27.31
CA ASP A 211 -15.75 -2.54 28.52
C ASP A 211 -14.84 -1.32 28.55
N LEU A 212 -14.67 -0.62 27.42
CA LEU A 212 -13.82 0.56 27.31
C LEU A 212 -14.66 1.83 27.45
N SER A 213 -14.28 2.72 28.37
CA SER A 213 -14.88 4.05 28.44
C SER A 213 -14.69 4.82 27.12
N PRO A 214 -15.61 5.70 26.71
CA PRO A 214 -15.48 6.48 25.48
C PRO A 214 -14.16 7.27 25.38
N ARG A 215 -13.63 7.72 26.51
CA ARG A 215 -12.32 8.42 26.58
C ARG A 215 -11.17 7.47 26.25
N ALA A 216 -11.19 6.26 26.81
CA ALA A 216 -10.19 5.23 26.53
C ALA A 216 -10.23 4.80 25.06
N GLN A 217 -11.42 4.61 24.48
CA GLN A 217 -11.58 4.23 23.06
C GLN A 217 -10.95 5.26 22.10
N VAL A 218 -11.10 6.56 22.39
CA VAL A 218 -10.50 7.63 21.58
C VAL A 218 -8.99 7.72 21.81
N LEU A 219 -8.53 7.59 23.06
CA LEU A 219 -7.11 7.64 23.40
C LEU A 219 -6.34 6.49 22.73
N LEU A 220 -6.80 5.26 22.90
CA LEU A 220 -6.18 4.07 22.34
C LEU A 220 -6.17 4.10 20.81
N GLY A 221 -7.26 4.56 20.19
CA GLY A 221 -7.31 4.67 18.73
C GLY A 221 -6.37 5.74 18.17
N LYS A 222 -6.23 6.89 18.84
CA LYS A 222 -5.22 7.90 18.47
C LYS A 222 -3.79 7.41 18.67
N ALA A 223 -3.51 6.72 19.78
CA ALA A 223 -2.20 6.14 20.06
C ALA A 223 -1.82 5.11 19.00
N ALA A 224 -2.73 4.17 18.68
CA ALA A 224 -2.49 3.18 17.65
C ALA A 224 -2.28 3.80 16.26
N ARG A 225 -3.05 4.84 15.91
CA ARG A 225 -2.85 5.58 14.66
C ARG A 225 -1.46 6.23 14.58
N PHE A 226 -1.00 6.84 15.66
CA PHE A 226 0.33 7.45 15.72
C PHE A 226 1.43 6.40 15.54
N ILE A 227 1.32 5.26 16.24
CA ILE A 227 2.27 4.15 16.12
C ILE A 227 2.30 3.60 14.69
N MET A 228 1.13 3.35 14.08
CA MET A 228 1.06 2.84 12.70
C MET A 228 1.69 3.81 11.69
N ILE A 229 1.46 5.11 11.84
CA ILE A 229 2.07 6.14 10.98
C ILE A 229 3.60 6.19 11.19
N ALA A 230 4.07 6.15 12.44
CA ALA A 230 5.49 6.13 12.74
C ALA A 230 6.18 4.90 12.12
N LEU A 231 5.57 3.71 12.25
CA LEU A 231 6.06 2.48 11.62
C LEU A 231 6.09 2.60 10.09
N ALA A 232 5.03 3.13 9.47
CA ALA A 232 4.98 3.36 8.04
C ALA A 232 6.13 4.25 7.53
N VAL A 233 6.43 5.34 8.26
CA VAL A 233 7.56 6.23 7.93
C VAL A 233 8.88 5.49 8.06
N ILE A 234 9.11 4.75 9.16
CA ILE A 234 10.37 4.03 9.39
C ILE A 234 10.60 2.96 8.30
N ILE A 235 9.57 2.20 7.93
CA ILE A 235 9.66 1.16 6.89
C ILE A 235 9.86 1.80 5.51
N ALA A 236 9.16 2.89 5.19
CA ALA A 236 9.37 3.55 3.91
C ALA A 236 10.78 4.12 3.78
N LEU A 237 11.27 4.74 4.84
CA LEU A 237 12.62 5.26 4.92
C LEU A 237 13.66 4.13 4.76
N SER A 238 13.46 2.96 5.37
CA SER A 238 14.37 1.80 5.24
C SER A 238 14.59 1.36 3.78
N SER A 239 13.59 1.54 2.91
CA SER A 239 13.70 1.22 1.48
C SER A 239 14.66 2.12 0.69
N VAL A 240 14.95 3.33 1.19
CA VAL A 240 15.85 4.30 0.54
C VAL A 240 17.32 3.99 0.83
N GLY A 241 17.60 2.99 1.70
CA GLY A 241 18.95 2.57 2.03
C GLY A 241 19.69 3.52 2.98
N THR A 242 19.04 4.53 3.55
CA THR A 242 19.69 5.41 4.54
C THR A 242 19.98 4.65 5.85
N ASN A 243 21.08 4.98 6.53
CA ASN A 243 21.37 4.38 7.83
C ASN A 243 20.50 5.05 8.93
N PHE A 244 19.44 4.37 9.33
CA PHE A 244 18.52 4.86 10.37
C PHE A 244 18.97 4.56 11.79
N ALA A 245 20.24 4.17 12.01
CA ALA A 245 20.80 3.98 13.34
C ALA A 245 20.57 5.20 14.25
N ALA A 246 20.70 6.42 13.72
CA ALA A 246 20.40 7.63 14.48
C ALA A 246 18.94 7.70 14.94
N LEU A 247 17.96 7.42 14.06
CA LEU A 247 16.55 7.38 14.44
C LEU A 247 16.26 6.23 15.42
N ALA A 248 16.90 5.07 15.26
CA ALA A 248 16.76 3.94 16.17
C ALA A 248 17.29 4.29 17.57
N VAL A 249 18.44 4.97 17.67
CA VAL A 249 18.99 5.48 18.94
C VAL A 249 18.06 6.51 19.58
N PHE A 250 17.57 7.48 18.80
CA PHE A 250 16.60 8.48 19.29
C PHE A 250 15.30 7.85 19.79
N THR A 251 14.74 6.91 19.01
CA THR A 251 13.51 6.20 19.37
C THR A 251 13.73 5.30 20.58
N GLY A 252 14.90 4.67 20.70
CA GLY A 252 15.32 3.91 21.86
C GLY A 252 15.41 4.77 23.12
N ALA A 253 16.06 5.93 23.05
CA ALA A 253 16.14 6.88 24.15
C ALA A 253 14.75 7.40 24.57
N LEU A 254 13.88 7.72 23.62
CA LEU A 254 12.50 8.11 23.88
C LEU A 254 11.70 6.98 24.53
N GLY A 255 11.88 5.74 24.06
CA GLY A 255 11.27 4.54 24.64
C GLY A 255 11.69 4.29 26.09
N VAL A 256 12.99 4.44 26.40
CA VAL A 256 13.51 4.38 27.77
C VAL A 256 12.90 5.48 28.64
N GLY A 257 12.83 6.72 28.15
CA GLY A 257 12.22 7.84 28.88
C GLY A 257 10.75 7.61 29.21
N ILE A 258 9.97 7.09 28.25
CA ILE A 258 8.57 6.69 28.48
C ILE A 258 8.49 5.55 29.49
N GLY A 259 9.37 4.55 29.38
CA GLY A 259 9.43 3.42 30.29
C GLY A 259 9.69 3.83 31.75
N ILE A 260 10.60 4.77 31.96
CA ILE A 260 10.87 5.37 33.29
C ILE A 260 9.62 6.11 33.80
N GLY A 261 8.96 6.89 32.94
CA GLY A 261 7.75 7.64 33.31
C GLY A 261 6.54 6.74 33.66
N LEU A 262 6.45 5.55 33.07
CA LEU A 262 5.40 4.57 33.33
C LEU A 262 5.79 3.50 34.37
N GLN A 263 7.02 3.56 34.88
CA GLN A 263 7.60 2.53 35.73
C GLN A 263 6.73 2.25 36.96
N GLN A 264 6.24 3.30 37.63
CA GLN A 264 5.43 3.15 38.84
C GLN A 264 4.08 2.48 38.55
N GLN A 265 3.41 2.86 37.46
CA GLN A 265 2.12 2.30 37.08
C GLN A 265 2.25 0.83 36.72
N VAL A 266 3.31 0.46 35.99
CA VAL A 266 3.61 -0.94 35.65
C VAL A 266 3.98 -1.74 36.90
N SER A 267 4.80 -1.18 37.78
CA SER A 267 5.17 -1.82 39.05
C SER A 267 3.94 -2.12 39.90
N ASN A 268 3.05 -1.14 40.07
CA ASN A 268 1.81 -1.32 40.85
C ASN A 268 0.90 -2.38 40.24
N LEU A 269 0.79 -2.43 38.90
CA LEU A 269 0.01 -3.45 38.19
C LEU A 269 0.59 -4.86 38.40
N LEU A 270 1.91 -5.01 38.27
CA LEU A 270 2.60 -6.28 38.47
C LEU A 270 2.49 -6.76 39.92
N SER A 271 2.65 -5.86 40.90
CA SER A 271 2.42 -6.18 42.31
C SER A 271 1.00 -6.69 42.55
N GLY A 272 -0.02 -6.02 41.97
CA GLY A 272 -1.41 -6.48 42.05
C GLY A 272 -1.63 -7.85 41.43
N LEU A 273 -1.04 -8.13 40.26
CA LEU A 273 -1.13 -9.43 39.60
C LEU A 273 -0.43 -10.54 40.41
N PHE A 274 0.76 -10.28 40.94
CA PHE A 274 1.50 -11.25 41.76
C PHE A 274 0.76 -11.57 43.05
N LEU A 275 0.15 -10.58 43.71
CA LEU A 275 -0.69 -10.83 44.89
C LEU A 275 -1.84 -11.79 44.60
N LEU A 276 -2.49 -11.67 43.43
CA LEU A 276 -3.57 -12.57 43.01
C LEU A 276 -3.07 -13.98 42.66
N LEU A 277 -1.89 -14.08 42.04
CA LEU A 277 -1.32 -15.37 41.63
C LEU A 277 -0.77 -16.15 42.83
N ASP A 278 -0.10 -15.47 43.75
CA ASP A 278 0.59 -16.08 44.88
C ASP A 278 -0.37 -16.38 46.05
N LYS A 279 -1.63 -15.92 45.98
CA LYS A 279 -2.69 -16.06 47.00
C LYS A 279 -2.23 -15.70 48.41
N SER A 280 -1.23 -14.82 48.54
CA SER A 280 -0.62 -14.49 49.83
C SER A 280 -1.58 -13.74 50.76
N ILE A 281 -2.67 -13.19 50.20
CA ILE A 281 -3.71 -12.44 50.90
C ILE A 281 -5.09 -12.87 50.35
N LYS A 282 -6.02 -13.26 51.21
CA LYS A 282 -7.40 -13.65 50.87
C LYS A 282 -8.41 -12.58 51.31
N PRO A 283 -9.58 -12.46 50.64
CA PRO A 283 -10.66 -11.60 51.12
C PRO A 283 -11.07 -12.00 52.55
N GLY A 284 -11.10 -11.03 53.47
CA GLY A 284 -11.32 -11.27 54.89
C GLY A 284 -10.07 -11.56 55.75
N ASP A 285 -8.87 -11.51 55.18
CA ASP A 285 -7.64 -11.52 55.98
C ASP A 285 -7.42 -10.15 56.64
N VAL A 286 -6.95 -10.17 57.89
CA VAL A 286 -6.48 -8.96 58.59
C VAL A 286 -5.07 -8.67 58.11
N ILE A 287 -4.86 -7.46 57.60
CA ILE A 287 -3.54 -7.03 57.13
C ILE A 287 -3.19 -5.66 57.70
N GLU A 288 -1.89 -5.47 57.92
CA GLU A 288 -1.29 -4.21 58.31
C GLU A 288 -0.37 -3.75 57.17
N VAL A 289 -0.63 -2.55 56.63
CA VAL A 289 0.15 -1.96 55.54
C VAL A 289 0.65 -0.59 56.00
N GLY A 290 1.94 -0.51 56.33
CA GLY A 290 2.50 0.67 56.99
C GLY A 290 1.88 0.84 58.38
N ASP A 291 1.31 2.01 58.67
CA ASP A 291 0.63 2.31 59.94
C ASP A 291 -0.90 2.08 59.89
N THR A 292 -1.41 1.47 58.81
CA THR A 292 -2.86 1.29 58.59
C THR A 292 -3.26 -0.17 58.81
N PHE A 293 -4.22 -0.39 59.71
CA PHE A 293 -4.76 -1.72 60.04
C PHE A 293 -6.18 -1.88 59.50
N GLY A 294 -6.48 -3.01 58.85
CA GLY A 294 -7.80 -3.24 58.27
C GLY A 294 -8.00 -4.66 57.74
N TRP A 295 -9.16 -4.86 57.11
CA TRP A 295 -9.56 -6.10 56.45
C TRP A 295 -9.60 -5.88 54.94
N VAL A 296 -9.29 -6.92 54.15
CA VAL A 296 -9.29 -6.93 52.68
C VAL A 296 -10.69 -7.04 52.10
#